data_AF-I1QIS5-F1
#
_entry.id   AF-I1QIS5-F1
#
_cell.length_a   1.000
_cell.length_b   1.000
_cell.length_c   1.000
_cell.angle_alpha   90.00
_cell.angle_beta   90.00
_cell.angle_gamma   90.00
#
_symmetry.space_group_name_H-M   'P 1'
#
loop_
_entity.id
_entity.type
_entity.pdbx_description
1 polymer ?
#
loop_
_entity_poly.entity_id
_entity_poly.type
_entity_poly.pdbx_seq_one_letter_code
_entity_poly.pdbx_strand_id
1 'polypeptide(L)'
;FGEGSPEKKAARNLQHFFNYIAVRVVLTQLESYNREAYGELMDFVNRNSLNDADTFCKKLIRESPRHKQLAMRILEVRSAYVKHDFEWDNLKRLSFKMVDEANTKLMRDYVLETSHIEDDN
;
A
#
# COMPACT_ATOMS: atom_id res chain seq x y z
N PHE A 1 -13.44 13.24 15.62
CA PHE A 1 -13.58 11.92 14.97
C PHE A 1 -13.59 10.83 16.05
N GLY A 2 -14.72 10.12 16.23
CA GLY A 2 -15.02 9.35 17.45
C GLY A 2 -14.24 8.05 17.70
N GLU A 3 -13.50 7.52 16.72
CA GLU A 3 -12.81 6.22 16.80
C GLU A 3 -11.27 6.30 16.65
N GLY A 4 -10.72 7.52 16.62
CA GLY A 4 -9.29 7.77 16.44
C GLY A 4 -9.03 8.98 15.55
N SER A 5 -7.81 9.53 15.65
CA SER A 5 -7.41 10.66 14.84
C SER A 5 -7.31 10.27 13.35
N PRO A 6 -7.59 11.18 12.41
CA PRO A 6 -7.39 10.94 10.98
C PRO A 6 -5.97 10.45 10.65
N GLU A 7 -4.96 10.97 11.34
CA GLU A 7 -3.56 10.58 11.21
C GLU A 7 -3.35 9.12 11.61
N LYS A 8 -4.00 8.66 12.68
CA LYS A 8 -3.93 7.25 13.09
C LYS A 8 -4.57 6.33 12.05
N LYS A 9 -5.67 6.76 11.42
CA LYS A 9 -6.29 6.01 10.32
C LYS A 9 -5.38 5.96 9.08
N ALA A 10 -4.79 7.09 8.71
CA ALA A 10 -3.82 7.17 7.61
C ALA A 10 -2.59 6.29 7.88
N ALA A 11 -2.03 6.34 9.08
CA ALA A 11 -0.90 5.51 9.48
C ALA A 11 -1.21 4.01 9.41
N ARG A 12 -2.44 3.59 9.76
CA ARG A 12 -2.89 2.20 9.61
C ARG A 12 -2.97 1.79 8.13
N ASN A 13 -3.51 2.65 7.27
CA ASN A 13 -3.55 2.37 5.82
C ASN A 13 -2.13 2.25 5.23
N LEU A 14 -1.21 3.13 5.64
CA LEU A 14 0.19 3.05 5.25
C LEU A 14 0.84 1.75 5.75
N GLN A 15 0.54 1.31 6.98
CA GLN A 15 1.05 0.03 7.49
C GLN A 15 0.62 -1.17 6.63
N HIS A 16 -0.63 -1.18 6.17
CA HIS A 16 -1.13 -2.21 5.24
C HIS A 16 -0.43 -2.11 3.87
N PHE A 17 -0.27 -0.90 3.35
CA PHE A 17 0.45 -0.64 2.10
C PHE A 17 1.91 -1.12 2.16
N PHE A 18 2.63 -0.83 3.24
CA PHE A 18 4.02 -1.28 3.39
C PHE A 18 4.16 -2.80 3.50
N ASN A 19 3.16 -3.48 4.07
CA ASN A 19 3.13 -4.93 4.05
C ASN A 19 2.97 -5.48 2.62
N TYR A 20 2.06 -4.89 1.83
CA TYR A 20 1.91 -5.23 0.42
C TYR A 20 3.22 -5.04 -0.35
N ILE A 21 3.88 -3.87 -0.20
CA ILE A 21 5.16 -3.59 -0.86
C ILE A 21 6.23 -4.60 -0.46
N ALA A 22 6.37 -4.89 0.84
CA ALA A 22 7.36 -5.84 1.31
C ALA A 22 7.13 -7.26 0.76
N VAL A 23 5.88 -7.73 0.69
CA VAL A 23 5.55 -9.02 0.06
C VAL A 23 5.97 -9.03 -1.41
N ARG A 24 5.72 -7.95 -2.16
CA ARG A 24 6.13 -7.82 -3.57
C ARG A 24 7.65 -7.84 -3.73
N VAL A 25 8.37 -7.12 -2.87
CA VAL A 25 9.85 -7.12 -2.87
C VAL A 25 10.39 -8.51 -2.58
N VAL A 26 9.86 -9.20 -1.58
CA VAL A 26 10.30 -10.56 -1.22
C VAL A 26 9.98 -11.56 -2.33
N LEU A 27 8.79 -11.52 -2.94
CA LEU A 27 8.47 -12.36 -4.09
C LEU A 27 9.47 -12.15 -5.24
N THR A 28 9.77 -10.89 -5.58
CA THR A 28 10.73 -10.56 -6.63
C THR A 28 12.13 -11.11 -6.33
N GLN A 29 12.58 -11.02 -5.06
CA GLN A 29 13.85 -11.61 -4.62
C GLN A 29 13.84 -13.14 -4.73
N LEU A 30 12.73 -13.79 -4.38
CA LEU A 30 12.64 -15.26 -4.41
C LEU A 30 12.59 -15.82 -5.83
N GLU A 31 12.01 -15.09 -6.78
CA GLU A 31 11.90 -15.53 -8.18
C GLU A 31 13.27 -15.87 -8.80
N SER A 32 14.31 -15.12 -8.45
CA SER A 32 15.68 -15.34 -8.93
C SER A 32 16.50 -16.29 -8.05
N TYR A 33 16.33 -16.24 -6.72
CA TYR A 33 17.23 -16.93 -5.78
C TYR A 33 16.66 -18.22 -5.17
N ASN A 34 15.33 -18.40 -5.11
CA ASN A 34 14.67 -19.59 -4.57
C ASN A 34 13.23 -19.76 -5.10
N ARG A 35 13.10 -20.43 -6.25
CA ARG A 35 11.82 -20.63 -6.95
C ARG A 35 10.80 -21.48 -6.17
N GLU A 36 11.27 -22.41 -5.33
CA GLU A 36 10.38 -23.23 -4.49
C GLU A 36 9.68 -22.35 -3.45
N ALA A 37 10.46 -21.54 -2.72
CA ALA A 37 9.92 -20.60 -1.75
C ALA A 37 9.07 -19.49 -2.40
N TYR A 38 9.38 -19.10 -3.64
CA TYR A 38 8.52 -18.23 -4.44
C TYR A 38 7.14 -18.86 -4.66
N GLY A 39 7.10 -20.12 -5.11
CA GLY A 39 5.85 -20.86 -5.33
C GLY A 39 5.02 -20.96 -4.05
N GLU A 40 5.64 -21.36 -2.95
CA GLU A 40 4.98 -21.44 -1.64
C GLU A 40 4.38 -20.09 -1.20
N LEU A 41 5.16 -19.00 -1.32
CA LEU A 41 4.68 -17.66 -0.93
C LEU A 41 3.56 -17.17 -1.87
N MET A 42 3.67 -17.42 -3.17
CA MET A 42 2.67 -17.01 -4.14
C MET A 42 1.34 -17.74 -3.91
N ASP A 43 1.38 -19.05 -3.66
CA ASP A 43 0.22 -19.85 -3.32
C ASP A 43 -0.42 -19.39 -2.00
N PHE A 44 0.40 -18.98 -1.03
CA PHE A 44 -0.11 -18.40 0.21
C PHE A 44 -0.82 -17.05 -0.03
N VAL A 45 -0.22 -16.16 -0.83
CA VAL A 45 -0.79 -14.84 -1.19
C VAL A 45 -2.09 -14.99 -1.96
N ASN A 46 -2.19 -15.96 -2.88
CA ASN A 46 -3.42 -16.22 -3.63
C ASN A 46 -4.59 -16.67 -2.74
N ARG A 47 -4.30 -17.32 -1.61
CA ARG A 47 -5.30 -17.80 -0.64
C ARG A 47 -5.60 -16.81 0.48
N ASN A 48 -4.79 -15.77 0.66
CA ASN A 48 -4.89 -14.86 1.81
C ASN A 48 -4.81 -13.39 1.38
N SER A 49 -5.81 -12.61 1.79
CA SER A 49 -5.85 -11.17 1.52
C SER A 49 -4.65 -10.43 2.13
N LEU A 50 -4.07 -9.52 1.34
CA LEU A 50 -3.02 -8.58 1.77
C LEU A 50 -3.58 -7.29 2.39
N ASN A 51 -4.90 -7.09 2.41
CA ASN A 51 -5.54 -5.85 2.89
C ASN A 51 -5.39 -5.65 4.40
N ASP A 52 -5.22 -6.73 5.16
CA ASP A 52 -4.92 -6.70 6.58
C ASP A 52 -3.56 -7.34 6.83
N ALA A 53 -2.55 -6.48 7.01
CA ALA A 53 -1.17 -6.90 7.22
C ALA A 53 -0.99 -7.76 8.48
N ASP A 54 -1.74 -7.47 9.55
CA ASP A 54 -1.58 -8.16 10.83
C ASP A 54 -2.16 -9.56 10.73
N THR A 55 -3.36 -9.68 10.15
CA THR A 55 -3.99 -10.98 9.89
C THR A 55 -3.17 -11.80 8.91
N PHE A 56 -2.67 -11.19 7.83
CA PHE A 56 -1.79 -11.86 6.87
C PHE A 56 -0.54 -12.44 7.53
N CYS A 57 0.23 -11.62 8.27
CA CYS A 57 1.45 -12.06 8.94
C CYS A 57 1.16 -13.13 10.01
N LYS A 58 0.06 -12.98 10.77
CA LYS A 58 -0.34 -13.97 11.79
C LYS A 58 -0.60 -15.34 11.18
N LYS A 59 -1.26 -15.40 10.02
CA LYS A 59 -1.50 -16.65 9.29
C LYS A 59 -0.19 -17.21 8.73
N LEU A 60 0.62 -16.38 8.08
CA LEU A 60 1.86 -16.81 7.43
C LEU A 60 2.85 -17.44 8.42
N ILE A 61 3.01 -16.85 9.62
CA ILE A 61 3.89 -17.36 10.68
C ILE A 61 3.47 -18.77 11.16
N ARG A 62 2.18 -19.11 11.03
CA ARG A 62 1.59 -20.35 11.55
C ARG A 62 1.41 -21.44 10.51
N GLU A 63 1.56 -21.15 9.21
CA GLU A 63 1.36 -22.11 8.13
C GLU A 63 2.39 -23.25 8.19
N SER A 64 3.68 -22.94 8.34
CA SER A 64 4.76 -23.92 8.48
C SER A 64 6.08 -23.27 8.94
N PRO A 65 7.11 -24.05 9.32
CA PRO A 65 8.43 -23.50 9.65
C PRO A 65 9.08 -22.69 8.51
N ARG A 66 8.87 -23.09 7.25
CA ARG A 66 9.35 -22.36 6.06
C ARG A 66 8.63 -21.03 5.90
N HIS A 67 7.30 -21.05 6.01
CA HIS A 67 6.47 -19.83 5.93
C HIS A 67 6.76 -18.86 7.08
N LYS A 68 7.11 -19.37 8.27
CA LYS A 68 7.60 -18.54 9.38
C LYS A 68 8.87 -17.76 8.99
N GLN A 69 9.83 -18.38 8.30
CA GLN A 69 11.03 -17.68 7.85
C GLN A 69 10.69 -16.60 6.80
N LEU A 70 9.78 -16.91 5.86
CA LEU A 70 9.27 -15.94 4.89
C LEU A 70 8.58 -14.74 5.58
N ALA A 71 7.78 -15.01 6.61
CA ALA A 71 7.17 -13.95 7.40
C ALA A 71 8.20 -13.06 8.07
N MET A 72 9.22 -13.64 8.73
CA MET A 72 10.31 -12.86 9.33
C MET A 72 11.00 -11.97 8.30
N ARG A 73 11.27 -12.49 7.11
CA ARG A 73 11.86 -11.71 6.02
C ARG A 73 10.97 -10.54 5.60
N ILE A 74 9.66 -10.74 5.46
CA ILE A 74 8.70 -9.67 5.14
C ILE A 74 8.67 -8.61 6.26
N LEU A 75 8.71 -9.04 7.54
CA LEU A 75 8.73 -8.12 8.69
C LEU A 75 9.99 -7.24 8.71
N GLU A 76 11.14 -7.80 8.38
CA GLU A 76 12.40 -7.06 8.23
C GLU A 76 12.33 -6.07 7.06
N VAL A 77 11.95 -6.55 5.87
CA VAL A 77 11.88 -5.72 4.66
C VAL A 77 10.91 -4.55 4.84
N ARG A 78 9.72 -4.77 5.40
CA ARG A 78 8.77 -3.66 5.62
C ARG A 78 9.28 -2.66 6.66
N SER A 79 10.03 -3.10 7.67
CA SER A 79 10.61 -2.19 8.66
C SER A 79 11.72 -1.33 8.05
N ALA A 80 12.60 -1.96 7.26
CA ALA A 80 13.68 -1.27 6.56
C ALA A 80 13.12 -0.25 5.55
N TYR A 81 12.17 -0.69 4.71
CA TYR A 81 11.56 0.17 3.69
C TYR A 81 10.95 1.44 4.29
N VAL A 82 10.16 1.31 5.36
CA VAL A 82 9.50 2.43 6.02
C VAL A 82 10.46 3.43 6.65
N LYS A 83 11.60 2.96 7.16
CA LYS A 83 12.55 3.78 7.93
C LYS A 83 13.65 4.39 7.08
N HIS A 84 13.99 3.77 5.95
CA HIS A 84 15.20 4.09 5.21
C HIS A 84 14.93 4.39 3.73
N ASP A 85 13.97 3.73 3.10
CA ASP A 85 13.78 3.83 1.64
C ASP A 85 12.56 4.69 1.25
N PHE A 86 11.53 4.72 2.10
CA PHE A 86 10.30 5.42 1.79
C PHE A 86 10.47 6.94 1.93
N GLU A 87 10.23 7.67 0.84
CA GLU A 87 10.39 9.12 0.77
C GLU A 87 9.21 9.87 1.40
N TRP A 88 9.22 9.99 2.73
CA TRP A 88 8.16 10.66 3.50
C TRP A 88 7.92 12.11 3.08
N ASP A 89 8.99 12.88 2.80
CA ASP A 89 8.87 14.26 2.35
C ASP A 89 8.22 14.36 0.97
N ASN A 90 8.54 13.41 0.09
CA ASN A 90 7.92 13.33 -1.23
C ASN A 90 6.44 12.94 -1.12
N LEU A 91 6.09 11.98 -0.25
CA LEU A 91 4.68 11.65 0.05
C LEU A 91 3.91 12.90 0.51
N LYS A 92 4.47 13.67 1.45
CA LYS A 92 3.85 14.91 1.94
C LYS A 92 3.65 15.91 0.81
N ARG A 93 4.70 16.17 0.02
CA ARG A 93 4.65 17.08 -1.13
C ARG A 93 3.61 16.66 -2.18
N LEU A 94 3.56 15.38 -2.51
CA LEU A 94 2.58 14.82 -3.46
C LEU A 94 1.16 14.92 -2.92
N SER A 95 0.96 14.69 -1.62
CA SER A 95 -0.35 14.77 -1.00
C SER A 95 -0.95 16.17 -1.12
N PHE A 96 -0.15 17.23 -0.95
CA PHE A 96 -0.60 18.61 -1.20
C PHE A 96 -0.89 18.85 -2.67
N LYS A 97 0.07 18.52 -3.55
CA LYS A 97 -0.06 18.72 -4.99
C LYS A 97 -1.32 18.07 -5.55
N MET A 98 -1.62 16.84 -5.15
CA MET A 98 -2.79 16.11 -5.66
C MET A 98 -4.12 16.77 -5.26
N VAL A 99 -4.21 17.35 -4.07
CA VAL A 99 -5.41 18.07 -3.62
C VAL A 99 -5.57 19.38 -4.40
N ASP A 100 -4.48 20.14 -4.56
CA ASP A 100 -4.49 21.40 -5.30
C ASP A 100 -4.88 21.19 -6.78
N GLU A 101 -4.31 20.17 -7.42
CA GLU A 101 -4.61 19.79 -8.80
C GLU A 101 -6.06 19.29 -8.95
N ALA A 102 -6.54 18.46 -8.01
CA ALA A 102 -7.92 17.98 -8.03
C ALA A 102 -8.92 19.12 -7.90
N ASN A 103 -8.70 20.06 -6.97
CA ASN A 103 -9.56 21.23 -6.80
C ASN A 103 -9.56 22.14 -8.04
N THR A 104 -8.38 22.41 -8.60
CA THR A 104 -8.23 23.22 -9.82
C THR A 104 -8.97 22.58 -11.00
N LYS A 105 -8.84 21.26 -11.15
CA LYS A 105 -9.52 20.51 -12.20
C LYS A 105 -11.04 20.56 -12.04
N LEU A 106 -11.55 20.28 -10.84
CA LEU A 106 -12.99 20.30 -10.56
C LEU A 106 -13.62 21.67 -10.88
N MET A 107 -12.95 22.77 -10.50
CA MET A 107 -13.44 24.11 -10.80
C MET A 107 -13.40 24.42 -12.31
N ARG A 108 -12.35 23.98 -13.01
CA ARG A 108 -12.25 24.14 -14.47
C ARG A 108 -13.36 23.36 -15.19
N ASP A 109 -13.55 22.10 -14.82
CA ASP A 109 -14.54 21.22 -15.43
C ASP A 109 -15.95 21.79 -15.24
N TYR A 110 -16.27 22.28 -14.04
CA TYR A 110 -17.55 22.95 -13.76
C TYR A 110 -17.80 24.20 -14.63
N VAL A 111 -16.79 25.06 -14.79
CA VAL A 111 -16.92 26.26 -15.65
C VAL A 111 -17.18 25.88 -17.10
N LEU A 112 -16.49 24.85 -17.62
CA LEU A 112 -16.71 24.36 -18.98
C LEU A 112 -18.10 23.78 -19.17
N GLU A 113 -18.59 22.99 -18.22
CA GLU A 113 -19.93 22.39 -18.27
C GLU A 113 -21.04 23.46 -18.28
N THR A 114 -20.90 24.51 -17.47
CA THR A 114 -21.92 25.55 -17.32
C THR A 114 -21.91 26.60 -18.42
N SER A 115 -20.74 26.93 -18.97
CA SER A 115 -20.64 27.89 -20.09
C SER A 115 -21.26 27.36 -21.38
N HIS A 116 -21.32 26.04 -21.59
CA HIS A 116 -22.06 25.43 -22.70
C HIS A 116 -23.59 25.46 -22.52
N ILE A 117 -24.10 25.75 -21.32
CA ILE A 117 -25.56 25.80 -21.03
C ILE A 117 -26.11 27.21 -21.22
N GLU A 118 -25.28 28.25 -21.11
CA GLU A 118 -25.70 29.65 -21.26
C GLU A 118 -25.87 30.09 -22.73
N ASP A 119 -25.22 29.43 -23.68
CA ASP A 119 -25.30 29.76 -25.12
C ASP A 119 -26.55 29.20 -25.84
N ASP A 120 -27.35 28.35 -25.17
CA ASP A 120 -28.53 27.66 -25.74
C ASP A 120 -29.89 28.20 -25.23
N ASN A 121 -29.92 29.37 -24.55
CA ASN A 121 -31.14 30.10 -24.15
C ASN A 121 -31.26 31.48 -24.81
#